data_AF-A0A166B4N4-F1
#
_entry.id   AF-A0A166B4N4-F1
#
_cell.length_a   1.000
_cell.length_b   1.000
_cell.length_c   1.000
_cell.angle_alpha   90.00
_cell.angle_beta   90.00
_cell.angle_gamma   90.00
#
_symmetry.space_group_name_H-M   'P 1'
#
loop_
_entity.id
_entity.type
_entity.pdbx_description
1 polymer ?
#
loop_
_entity_poly.entity_id
_entity_poly.type
_entity_poly.pdbx_seq_one_letter_code
_entity_poly.pdbx_strand_id
1 'polypeptide(L)'
;MHPTLRSLEHVHKPLIRFLGKHQWSSEAPHAHPSAPKEIADKFKQLFSSRASSGSSGSGSAKNAQSSGGALEFWEVPDRLFRPRIRRIDDWEIDAVQTGGASLH
;
A
#
# COMPACT_ATOMS: atom_id res chain seq x y z
N MET A 1 31.37 51.96 14.79
CA MET A 1 31.27 51.04 13.63
C MET A 1 30.02 50.19 13.80
N HIS A 2 29.03 50.36 12.93
CA HIS A 2 27.78 49.60 13.04
C HIS A 2 27.98 48.25 12.35
N PRO A 3 27.88 47.11 13.07
CA PRO A 3 27.94 45.81 12.43
C PRO A 3 26.72 45.68 11.53
N THR A 4 26.98 45.48 10.24
CA THR A 4 25.95 45.31 9.23
C THR A 4 25.10 44.09 9.60
N LEU A 5 23.85 44.32 10.01
CA LEU A 5 22.80 43.31 10.11
C LEU A 5 22.40 42.84 8.70
N ARG A 6 23.33 42.22 7.97
CA ARG A 6 23.04 41.60 6.69
C ARG A 6 22.26 40.32 6.96
N SER A 7 20.93 40.45 6.87
CA SER A 7 19.94 39.41 6.58
C SER A 7 20.46 37.98 6.74
N LEU A 8 20.43 37.48 7.98
CA LEU A 8 20.62 36.06 8.31
C LEU A 8 19.42 35.21 7.91
N GLU A 9 18.41 35.78 7.26
CA GLU A 9 17.17 35.08 6.91
C GLU A 9 17.39 33.88 5.97
N HIS A 10 18.54 33.81 5.29
CA HIS A 10 18.82 32.77 4.30
C HIS A 10 19.91 31.77 4.73
N VAL A 11 20.65 32.04 5.81
CA VAL A 11 21.76 31.17 6.24
C VAL A 11 21.27 29.88 6.88
N HIS A 12 20.05 29.87 7.44
CA HIS A 12 19.48 28.72 8.15
C HIS A 12 18.23 28.14 7.47
N LYS A 13 17.95 28.50 6.21
CA LYS A 13 16.82 27.93 5.46
C LYS A 13 17.25 26.56 4.90
N PRO A 14 16.62 25.44 5.31
CA PRO A 14 16.93 24.13 4.73
C PRO A 14 16.52 24.11 3.25
N LEU A 15 17.37 23.54 2.39
CA LEU A 15 17.10 23.39 0.95
C LEU A 15 15.93 22.43 0.69
N ILE A 16 15.65 21.53 1.62
CA ILE A 16 14.55 20.58 1.54
C ILE A 16 13.36 21.13 2.33
N ARG A 17 12.24 21.32 1.62
CA ARG A 17 10.97 21.74 2.21
C ARG A 17 10.01 20.56 2.17
N PHE A 18 9.56 20.09 3.32
CA PHE A 18 8.54 19.07 3.40
C PHE A 18 7.21 19.66 2.89
N LEU A 19 6.67 19.11 1.80
CA LEU A 19 5.47 19.61 1.09
C LEU A 19 4.14 19.46 1.87
N GLY A 20 4.19 19.26 3.19
CA GLY A 20 3.03 18.96 4.01
C GLY A 20 2.43 17.57 3.71
N LYS A 21 1.21 17.32 4.18
CA LYS A 21 0.50 16.08 3.90
C LYS A 21 0.02 16.08 2.45
N HIS A 22 0.44 15.09 1.67
CA HIS A 22 -0.03 14.90 0.30
C HIS A 22 -1.55 14.68 0.30
N GLN A 23 -2.30 15.59 -0.32
CA GLN A 23 -3.73 15.40 -0.57
C GLN A 23 -3.88 14.65 -1.89
N TRP A 24 -4.26 13.38 -1.83
CA TRP A 24 -4.55 12.58 -3.01
C TRP A 24 -5.87 13.06 -3.62
N SER A 25 -5.93 13.22 -4.94
CA SER A 25 -7.19 13.51 -5.62
C SER A 25 -8.13 12.32 -5.43
N SER A 26 -9.25 12.54 -4.73
CA SER A 26 -10.27 11.52 -4.52
C SER A 26 -11.11 11.38 -5.79
N GLU A 27 -10.59 10.67 -6.78
CA GLU A 27 -11.38 10.28 -7.94
C GLU A 27 -12.41 9.20 -7.54
N ALA A 28 -13.61 9.28 -8.10
CA ALA A 28 -14.62 8.25 -7.86
C ALA A 28 -14.13 6.91 -8.44
N PRO A 29 -14.38 5.78 -7.74
CA PRO A 29 -14.06 4.47 -8.28
C PRO A 29 -14.72 4.25 -9.65
N HIS A 30 -13.91 3.96 -10.66
CA HIS A 30 -14.38 3.69 -12.03
C HIS A 30 -13.66 2.48 -12.61
N ALA A 31 -14.30 1.83 -13.60
CA ALA A 31 -13.70 0.71 -14.31
C ALA A 31 -12.54 1.21 -15.20
N HIS A 32 -11.46 0.42 -15.29
CA HIS A 32 -10.30 0.78 -16.10
C HIS A 32 -10.66 0.81 -17.60
N PRO A 33 -10.20 1.81 -18.38
CA PRO A 33 -10.59 1.97 -19.79
C PRO A 33 -10.18 0.80 -20.69
N SER A 34 -9.09 0.09 -20.36
CA SER A 34 -8.65 -1.10 -21.11
C SER A 34 -9.20 -2.43 -20.57
N ALA A 35 -10.11 -2.40 -19.60
CA ALA A 35 -10.67 -3.64 -19.06
C ALA A 35 -11.57 -4.34 -20.10
N PRO A 36 -11.51 -5.68 -20.19
CA PRO A 36 -12.52 -6.46 -20.91
C PRO A 36 -13.94 -6.12 -20.44
N LYS A 37 -14.90 -6.09 -21.39
CA LYS A 37 -16.29 -5.67 -21.13
C LYS A 37 -16.93 -6.40 -19.94
N GLU A 38 -16.67 -7.70 -19.84
CA GLU A 38 -17.17 -8.55 -18.75
C GLU A 38 -16.77 -8.07 -17.36
N ILE A 39 -15.55 -7.53 -17.22
CA ILE A 39 -15.01 -7.05 -15.95
C ILE A 39 -15.56 -5.64 -15.65
N ALA A 40 -15.70 -4.80 -16.68
CA ALA A 40 -16.27 -3.46 -16.55
C ALA A 40 -17.73 -3.48 -16.08
N ASP A 41 -18.52 -4.46 -16.55
CA ASP A 41 -19.93 -4.59 -16.14
C ASP A 41 -20.07 -5.08 -14.70
N LYS A 42 -19.24 -6.05 -14.29
CA LYS A 42 -19.18 -6.54 -12.89
C LYS A 42 -18.78 -5.43 -11.92
N PHE A 43 -17.89 -4.52 -12.32
CA PHE A 43 -17.50 -3.37 -11.51
C PHE A 43 -18.72 -2.53 -11.10
N LYS A 44 -19.61 -2.20 -12.05
CA LYS A 44 -20.82 -1.41 -11.75
C LYS A 44 -21.71 -2.11 -10.72
N GLN A 45 -21.90 -3.41 -10.88
CA GLN A 45 -22.72 -4.21 -9.97
C GLN A 45 -22.20 -4.20 -8.53
N LEU A 46 -20.88 -4.35 -8.34
CA LEU A 46 -20.22 -4.36 -7.03
C LEU A 46 -20.35 -3.02 -6.29
N PHE A 47 -20.28 -1.90 -7.01
CA PHE A 47 -20.39 -0.58 -6.40
C PHE A 47 -21.85 -0.14 -6.20
N SER A 48 -22.78 -0.57 -7.06
CA SER A 48 -24.22 -0.33 -6.86
C SER A 48 -24.78 -1.05 -5.64
N SER A 49 -24.37 -2.29 -5.36
CA SER A 49 -24.80 -3.03 -4.16
C SER A 49 -24.23 -2.46 -2.85
N ARG A 50 -23.12 -1.71 -2.94
CA ARG A 50 -22.45 -1.11 -1.79
C ARG A 50 -22.99 0.28 -1.43
N ALA A 51 -23.69 0.94 -2.35
CA ALA A 51 -24.30 2.26 -2.13
C ALA A 51 -25.58 2.20 -1.27
N SER A 52 -26.29 1.07 -1.24
CA SER A 52 -27.49 0.86 -0.40
C SER A 52 -27.17 0.50 1.05
N SER A 53 -25.95 0.05 1.34
CA SER A 53 -25.40 -0.12 2.68
C SER A 53 -24.50 1.08 2.99
N GLY A 54 -25.07 2.13 3.59
CA GLY A 54 -24.36 3.39 3.85
C GLY A 54 -22.93 3.21 4.37
N SER A 55 -21.96 3.62 3.56
CA SER A 55 -20.59 3.86 4.02
C SER A 55 -20.01 5.04 3.24
N SER A 56 -20.07 6.22 3.87
CA SER A 56 -19.05 7.25 3.68
C SER A 56 -17.71 6.69 4.15
N GLY A 57 -16.66 6.84 3.35
CA GLY A 57 -15.29 6.57 3.82
C GLY A 57 -14.37 6.01 2.75
N SER A 58 -13.37 6.81 2.43
CA SER A 58 -12.05 6.35 2.00
C SER A 58 -11.53 5.26 2.94
N GLY A 59 -10.76 4.33 2.38
CA GLY A 59 -9.90 3.43 3.14
C GLY A 59 -10.53 2.10 3.56
N SER A 60 -9.77 1.05 3.27
CA SER A 60 -9.94 -0.32 3.73
C SER A 60 -11.08 -1.13 3.13
N ALA A 61 -10.68 -2.05 2.26
CA ALA A 61 -11.37 -3.30 2.00
C ALA A 61 -11.61 -4.03 3.34
N LYS A 62 -12.75 -3.75 3.96
CA LYS A 62 -13.32 -4.58 5.02
C LYS A 62 -14.16 -5.65 4.35
N ASN A 63 -13.52 -6.74 3.93
CA ASN A 63 -14.22 -8.00 3.73
C ASN A 63 -14.14 -8.75 5.07
N ALA A 64 -15.07 -8.45 5.96
CA ALA A 64 -15.24 -9.20 7.19
C ALA A 64 -16.10 -10.42 6.87
N GLN A 65 -15.48 -11.59 6.68
CA GLN A 65 -15.94 -12.85 7.31
C GLN A 65 -14.94 -14.01 7.07
N SER A 66 -13.71 -13.87 7.57
CA SER A 66 -13.04 -14.98 8.25
C SER A 66 -12.26 -14.38 9.42
N SER A 67 -12.94 -14.30 10.57
CA SER A 67 -12.40 -14.03 11.91
C SER A 67 -10.95 -13.52 11.99
N GLY A 68 -10.79 -12.20 12.03
CA GLY A 68 -9.51 -11.56 12.30
C GLY A 68 -9.47 -10.18 11.66
N GLY A 69 -9.52 -9.13 12.48
CA GLY A 69 -9.10 -7.80 12.04
C GLY A 69 -7.64 -7.83 11.56
N ALA A 70 -7.13 -6.71 11.06
CA ALA A 70 -5.68 -6.59 10.83
C ALA A 70 -4.98 -6.86 12.18
N LEU A 71 -4.39 -8.04 12.33
CA LEU A 71 -3.65 -8.44 13.52
C LEU A 71 -2.32 -7.71 13.50
N GLU A 72 -1.91 -7.19 14.65
CA GLU A 72 -0.54 -6.72 14.80
C GLU A 72 0.42 -7.88 14.56
N PHE A 73 1.62 -7.60 14.04
CA PHE A 73 2.60 -8.63 13.66
C PHE A 73 2.87 -9.63 14.80
N TRP A 74 2.85 -9.18 16.05
CA TRP A 74 3.08 -9.99 17.25
C TRP A 74 1.88 -10.83 17.70
N GLU A 75 0.68 -10.56 17.17
CA GLU A 75 -0.56 -11.29 17.47
C GLU A 75 -0.83 -12.41 16.45
N VAL A 76 0.06 -12.58 15.47
CA VAL A 76 -0.07 -13.58 14.42
C VAL A 76 0.09 -14.99 15.01
N PRO A 77 -0.71 -15.99 14.59
CA PRO A 77 -0.62 -17.36 15.10
C PRO A 77 0.78 -18.00 14.94
N ASP A 78 1.23 -18.73 15.97
CA ASP A 78 2.52 -19.44 16.03
C ASP A 78 2.86 -20.32 14.82
N ARG A 79 1.85 -20.86 14.15
CA ARG A 79 2.01 -21.66 12.91
C ARG A 79 2.67 -20.88 11.77
N LEU A 80 2.63 -19.54 11.80
CA LEU A 80 3.24 -18.68 10.80
C LEU A 80 4.69 -18.33 11.15
N PHE A 81 5.08 -18.41 12.43
CA PHE A 81 6.46 -18.26 12.87
C PHE A 81 7.27 -19.56 12.78
N ARG A 82 6.59 -20.71 12.69
CA ARG A 82 7.20 -22.03 12.59
C ARG A 82 7.00 -22.57 11.18
N PRO A 83 7.95 -22.35 10.24
CA PRO A 83 7.79 -22.82 8.89
C PRO A 83 7.67 -24.35 8.89
N ARG A 84 6.69 -24.85 8.13
CA ARG A 84 6.42 -26.28 7.99
C ARG A 84 7.62 -27.02 7.39
N ILE A 85 8.37 -26.34 6.54
CA ILE A 85 9.58 -26.81 5.89
C ILE A 85 10.75 -26.04 6.49
N ARG A 86 11.66 -26.74 7.17
CA ARG A 86 12.87 -26.15 7.79
C ARG A 86 14.12 -26.32 6.95
N ARG A 87 14.05 -27.10 5.88
CA ARG A 87 15.17 -27.39 4.98
C ARG A 87 14.78 -26.88 3.61
N ILE A 88 15.59 -25.97 3.09
CA ILE A 88 15.45 -25.41 1.76
C ILE A 88 16.42 -26.20 0.88
N ASP A 89 15.96 -26.74 -0.23
CA ASP A 89 16.81 -27.47 -1.17
C ASP A 89 17.66 -26.48 -1.99
N ASP A 90 18.81 -26.92 -2.50
CA ASP A 90 19.78 -26.03 -3.17
C ASP A 90 19.19 -25.28 -4.38
N TRP A 91 18.27 -25.90 -5.11
CA TRP A 91 17.58 -25.26 -6.25
C TRP A 91 16.62 -24.14 -5.80
N GLU A 92 16.03 -24.27 -4.62
CA GLU A 92 15.14 -23.26 -4.05
C GLU A 92 15.97 -22.09 -3.51
N ILE A 93 17.15 -22.37 -2.93
CA ILE A 93 18.13 -21.35 -2.54
C ILE A 93 18.56 -20.53 -3.77
N ASP A 94 18.92 -21.20 -4.87
CA ASP A 94 19.32 -20.51 -6.10
C ASP A 94 18.17 -19.65 -6.66
N ALA A 95 16.95 -20.19 -6.70
CA ALA A 95 15.77 -19.43 -7.15
C ALA A 95 15.51 -18.18 -6.29
N VAL A 96 15.67 -18.27 -4.97
CA VAL A 96 15.52 -17.12 -4.07
C VAL A 96 16.65 -16.11 -4.27
N GLN A 97 17.89 -16.57 -4.35
CA GLN A 97 19.07 -15.71 -4.48
C GLN A 97 19.10 -14.95 -5.81
N THR A 98 18.64 -15.60 -6.88
CA THR A 98 18.57 -15.02 -8.22
C THR A 98 17.29 -14.22 -8.44
N GLY A 99 16.36 -14.23 -7.48
CA GLY A 99 15.05 -13.59 -7.62
C GLY A 99 14.20 -14.22 -8.73
N GLY A 100 14.42 -15.50 -9.04
CA GLY A 100 13.80 -16.21 -10.15
C GLY A 100 14.37 -15.84 -11.53
N ALA A 101 15.50 -15.12 -11.59
CA ALA A 101 16.11 -14.70 -12.85
C ALA A 101 17.01 -15.75 -13.51
N SER A 102 17.40 -16.83 -12.80
CA SER A 102 18.30 -17.87 -13.33
C SER A 102 17.62 -18.99 -14.12
N LEU A 103 16.32 -18.90 -14.43
CA LEU A 103 15.65 -19.90 -15.28
C LEU A 103 16.04 -19.69 -16.75
N HIS A 104 17.23 -20.15 -17.12
CA HIS A 104 17.73 -20.26 -18.49
C HIS A 104 18.68 -21.45 -18.65
#